data_AF-A0A136KUK1-F1
#
_entry.id   AF-A0A136KUK1-F1
#
_cell.length_a   1.000
_cell.length_b   1.000
_cell.length_c   1.000
_cell.angle_alpha   90.00
_cell.angle_beta   90.00
_cell.angle_gamma   90.00
#
_symmetry.space_group_name_H-M   'P 1'
#
loop_
_entity.id
_entity.type
_entity.pdbx_description
1 polymer ?
#
loop_
_entity_poly.entity_id
_entity_poly.type
_entity_poly.pdbx_seq_one_letter_code
_entity_poly.pdbx_strand_id
1 'polypeptide(L)' 'MPVHGTHNAVEDDRNENILIYVNGELFPRNEAKISVFYSGYLVGDGIWEALRLHDGVHVRFMVTRGIPL' A
#
# COMPACT_ATOMS: atom_id res chain seq x y z
N MET A 1 -12.78 -22.76 -11.90
CA MET A 1 -11.41 -22.48 -11.42
C MET A 1 -11.47 -21.13 -10.73
N PRO A 2 -10.93 -20.94 -9.53
CA PRO A 2 -10.96 -19.63 -8.90
C PRO A 2 -10.15 -18.68 -9.79
N VAL A 3 -10.77 -17.55 -10.14
CA VAL A 3 -10.13 -16.50 -10.95
C VAL A 3 -8.97 -15.93 -10.12
N HIS A 4 -7.75 -16.10 -10.61
CA HIS A 4 -6.53 -15.68 -9.92
C HIS A 4 -6.04 -14.39 -10.57
N GLY A 5 -6.21 -13.26 -9.89
CA GLY A 5 -5.66 -11.96 -10.32
C GLY A 5 -4.17 -11.80 -9.96
N THR A 6 -3.53 -10.75 -10.48
CA THR A 6 -2.12 -10.43 -10.22
C THR A 6 -1.83 -9.84 -8.84
N HIS A 7 -2.86 -9.55 -8.04
CA HIS A 7 -2.76 -8.82 -6.76
C HIS A 7 -3.09 -9.70 -5.54
N ASN A 8 -2.83 -11.00 -5.61
CA ASN A 8 -3.05 -11.89 -4.47
C ASN A 8 -1.95 -11.71 -3.41
N ALA A 9 -2.36 -11.62 -2.16
CA ALA A 9 -1.48 -11.66 -1.00
C ALA A 9 -1.91 -12.80 -0.07
N VAL A 10 -0.95 -13.35 0.66
CA VAL A 10 -1.25 -14.30 1.75
C VAL A 10 -1.84 -13.50 2.91
N GLU A 11 -2.97 -13.97 3.44
CA GLU A 11 -3.58 -13.37 4.63
C GLU A 11 -2.66 -13.51 5.85
N ASP A 12 -2.63 -12.48 6.68
CA ASP A 12 -1.77 -12.39 7.86
C ASP A 12 -2.51 -11.58 8.93
N ASP A 13 -2.89 -12.25 10.03
CA ASP A 13 -3.68 -11.69 11.13
C ASP A 13 -3.04 -10.45 11.77
N ARG A 14 -1.72 -10.28 11.63
CA ARG A 14 -1.03 -9.08 12.12
C ARG A 14 -1.48 -7.80 11.41
N ASN A 15 -2.04 -7.93 10.19
CA ASN A 15 -2.50 -6.80 9.40
C ASN A 15 -3.87 -6.26 9.86
N GLU A 16 -4.60 -6.98 10.70
CA GLU A 16 -5.96 -6.58 11.11
C GLU A 16 -5.97 -5.29 11.94
N ASN A 17 -4.92 -5.08 12.75
CA ASN A 17 -4.86 -3.97 13.71
C ASN A 17 -3.85 -2.88 13.31
N ILE A 18 -3.43 -2.84 12.03
CA ILE A 18 -2.50 -1.80 11.58
C ILE A 18 -3.18 -0.43 11.53
N LEU A 19 -2.36 0.60 11.71
CA LEU A 19 -2.78 1.98 11.50
C LEU A 19 -2.34 2.46 10.11
N ILE A 20 -3.22 3.19 9.45
CA ILE A 20 -2.99 3.80 8.14
C ILE A 20 -2.99 5.31 8.32
N TYR A 21 -1.88 5.95 7.92
CA TYR A 21 -1.75 7.40 7.97
C TYR A 21 -2.37 8.02 6.72
N VAL A 22 -3.40 8.85 6.90
CA VAL A 22 -4.12 9.54 5.83
C VAL A 22 -4.32 10.99 6.23
N ASN A 23 -3.87 11.93 5.40
CA ASN A 23 -4.10 13.38 5.55
C ASN A 23 -3.75 13.97 6.94
N GLY A 24 -2.70 13.49 7.59
CA GLY A 24 -2.28 14.03 8.89
C GLY A 24 -2.69 13.20 10.11
N GLU A 25 -3.49 12.15 9.92
CA GLU A 25 -4.09 11.38 11.01
C GLU A 25 -3.93 9.86 10.81
N LEU A 26 -3.86 9.11 11.91
CA LEU A 26 -3.77 7.66 11.91
C LEU A 26 -5.15 7.04 12.14
N PHE A 27 -5.55 6.14 11.24
CA PHE A 27 -6.83 5.43 11.31
C PHE A 27 -6.62 3.92 11.41
N PRO A 28 -7.48 3.18 12.13
CA PRO A 28 -7.59 1.73 11.98
C PRO A 28 -7.82 1.34 10.51
N ARG A 29 -7.29 0.19 10.09
CA ARG A 29 -7.35 -0.30 8.70
C ARG A 29 -8.75 -0.26 8.09
N ASN A 30 -9.77 -0.63 8.86
CA ASN A 30 -11.17 -0.68 8.43
C ASN A 30 -11.86 0.69 8.34
N GLU A 31 -11.27 1.73 8.93
CA GLU A 31 -11.79 3.10 8.94
C GLU A 31 -11.06 4.03 7.95
N ALA A 32 -9.83 3.67 7.59
CA ALA A 32 -9.01 4.42 6.66
C ALA A 32 -9.66 4.50 5.26
N LYS A 33 -9.81 5.72 4.76
CA LYS A 33 -10.49 6.02 3.49
C LYS A 33 -9.79 7.12 2.73
N ILE A 34 -9.78 7.00 1.41
CA ILE A 34 -9.35 8.06 0.48
C ILE A 34 -10.53 8.49 -0.39
N SER A 35 -10.43 9.67 -1.00
CA SER A 35 -11.41 10.10 -2.00
C SER A 35 -11.37 9.19 -3.22
N VAL A 36 -12.53 8.83 -3.76
CA VAL A 36 -12.64 8.15 -5.06
C VAL A 36 -12.11 9.01 -6.21
N PHE A 37 -11.99 10.32 -5.99
CA PHE A 37 -11.38 11.27 -6.94
C PHE A 37 -9.88 11.45 -6.74
N TYR A 38 -9.23 10.65 -5.87
CA TYR A 38 -7.78 10.70 -5.73
C TYR A 38 -7.13 10.24 -7.04
N SER A 39 -6.25 11.07 -7.61
CA SER A 39 -5.67 10.81 -8.92
C SER A 39 -4.81 9.54 -8.96
N GLY A 40 -4.15 9.22 -7.85
CA GLY A 40 -3.39 7.96 -7.72
C GLY A 40 -4.28 6.72 -7.77
N TYR A 41 -5.56 6.86 -7.44
CA TYR A 41 -6.57 5.81 -7.61
C TYR A 41 -7.16 5.83 -9.03
N LEU A 42 -7.51 7.01 -9.55
CA LEU A 42 -8.20 7.15 -10.84
C LEU A 42 -7.31 6.83 -12.05
N VAL A 43 -6.09 7.35 -12.07
CA VAL A 43 -5.19 7.31 -13.23
C VAL A 43 -3.82 6.73 -12.91
N GLY A 44 -3.60 6.33 -11.64
CA GLY A 44 -2.34 5.74 -11.21
C GLY A 44 -1.18 6.74 -11.18
N ASP A 45 -1.45 8.03 -10.99
CA ASP A 45 -0.42 9.09 -10.91
C ASP A 45 0.29 9.16 -9.53
N GLY A 46 0.43 8.01 -8.87
CA GLY A 46 1.11 7.90 -7.59
C GLY A 46 2.54 7.37 -7.73
N ILE A 47 3.40 7.78 -6.80
CA ILE A 47 4.68 7.11 -6.54
C ILE A 47 4.50 6.29 -5.26
N TRP A 48 5.03 5.06 -5.25
CA TRP A 48 4.99 4.21 -4.07
C TRP A 48 6.37 3.60 -3.81
N GLU A 49 6.73 3.49 -2.53
CA GLU A 49 7.92 2.80 -2.05
C GLU A 49 7.55 1.83 -0.93
N ALA A 50 8.34 0.76 -0.78
CA ALA A 50 8.23 -0.16 0.34
C ALA A 50 9.41 -0.04 1.30
N LEU A 51 9.10 0.04 2.59
CA LEU A 51 10.04 -0.10 3.69
C LEU A 51 9.53 -1.20 4.63
N ARG A 52 10.43 -2.08 5.08
CA ARG A 52 10.13 -3.08 6.11
C ARG A 52 11.13 -2.95 7.25
N LEU A 53 10.63 -2.97 8.48
CA LEU A 53 11.45 -3.13 9.68
C LEU A 53 11.47 -4.61 10.06
N HIS A 54 12.65 -5.19 10.19
CA HIS A 54 12.85 -6.59 10.58
C HIS A 54 13.97 -6.66 11.61
N ASP A 55 13.66 -7.14 12.82
CA ASP A 55 14.61 -7.26 13.94
C ASP A 55 15.45 -5.99 14.21
N GLY A 56 14.80 -4.83 14.16
CA GLY A 56 15.43 -3.53 14.37
C GLY A 56 16.19 -2.98 13.14
N VAL A 57 16.23 -3.72 12.04
CA VAL A 57 16.90 -3.32 10.79
C VAL A 57 15.87 -2.87 9.75
N HIS A 58 16.10 -1.69 9.16
CA HIS A 58 15.30 -1.17 8.06
C HIS A 58 15.77 -1.77 6.73
N VAL A 59 14.85 -2.36 5.97
CA VAL A 59 15.06 -2.86 4.61
C VAL A 59 14.17 -2.08 3.66
N ARG A 60 14.78 -1.32 2.74
CA ARG A 60 14.08 -0.49 1.75
C ARG A 60 14.10 -1.16 0.39
N PHE A 61 12.93 -1.26 -0.24
CA PHE A 61 12.76 -1.73 -1.61
C PHE A 61 12.22 -0.58 -2.47
N MET A 62 13.03 -0.14 -3.41
CA MET A 62 12.68 0.89 -4.39
C MET A 62 12.47 0.21 -5.74
N VAL A 63 11.23 0.23 -6.24
CA VAL A 63 10.91 -0.23 -7.59
C VAL A 63 10.55 1.00 -8.40
N THR A 64 11.45 1.47 -9.25
CA THR A 64 11.12 2.51 -10.22
C THR A 64 10.52 1.85 -11.45
N ARG A 65 9.26 2.16 -11.77
CA ARG A 65 8.79 1.95 -13.14
C ARG A 65 9.50 2.98 -14.01
N GLY A 66 10.34 2.54 -14.93
CA GLY A 66 10.80 3.40 -16.02
C GLY A 66 9.59 3.80 -16.84
N ILE A 67 9.07 5.01 -16.63
CA ILE A 67 8.06 5.60 -17.51
C ILE A 67 8.83 5.93 -18.79
N PRO A 68 8.55 5.29 -19.94
CA PRO A 68 9.04 5.80 -21.20
C PRO A 68 8.36 7.15 -21.41
N LEU A 69 9.15 8.22 -21.44
CA LEU A 69 8.70 9.52 -21.95
C LEU A 69 8.41 9.42 -23.45
#